data_AF-A0A0F5H239-F1
#
_entry.id   AF-A0A0F5H239-F1
#
_cell.length_a   1.000
_cell.length_b   1.000
_cell.length_c   1.000
_cell.angle_alpha   90.00
_cell.angle_beta   90.00
_cell.angle_gamma   90.00
#
_symmetry.space_group_name_H-M   'P 1'
#
loop_
_entity.id
_entity.type
_entity.pdbx_description
1 polymer ?
#
loop_
_entity_poly.entity_id
_entity_poly.type
_entity_poly.pdbx_seq_one_letter_code
_entity_poly.pdbx_strand_id
1 'polypeptide(L)'
;MGNKFIRFLSEAATNKISANEKTTDNISKSNNNFEFTIYLAIPLVFMALLYSIYIYHSKLYINSLTSQQKVPNTLIKRAKRTNLLLLIIFSSLNLLIFFICLGLFLSGNINFNLLVLIAVGIVSFVFIGYAIYKYFKNISILSNIKVDNKINFKKFEEYSIRSVNPKQVFVNANKLINPRSIADETFDIFFNKKIKDKSLTNRNKICHTVANNSFKWSNYLTTNTYSQLNDNNDNLYFVLSCSFKMLVENNLFKDYDEVLTYFTNKWEEMVK
;
A
#
# COMPACT_ATOMS: atom_id res chain seq x y z
N MET A 1 13.43 17.33 -6.71
CA MET A 1 12.84 18.04 -5.53
C MET A 1 13.36 17.54 -4.18
N GLY A 2 13.73 16.25 -4.00
CA GLY A 2 14.25 15.73 -2.71
C GLY A 2 15.55 16.37 -2.19
N ASN A 3 16.49 16.75 -3.07
CA ASN A 3 17.76 17.36 -2.67
C ASN A 3 17.62 18.75 -2.05
N LYS A 4 16.60 19.55 -2.41
CA LYS A 4 16.42 20.90 -1.85
C LYS A 4 15.89 20.87 -0.43
N PHE A 5 15.01 19.91 -0.10
CA PHE A 5 14.46 19.76 1.25
C PHE A 5 15.50 19.18 2.22
N ILE A 6 16.30 18.19 1.77
CA ILE A 6 17.38 17.63 2.58
C ILE A 6 18.50 18.67 2.78
N ARG A 7 18.85 19.44 1.74
CA ARG A 7 19.83 20.53 1.86
C ARG A 7 19.32 21.66 2.76
N PHE A 8 18.03 22.01 2.65
CA PHE A 8 17.38 22.94 3.57
C PHE A 8 17.46 22.43 5.01
N LEU A 9 17.13 21.16 5.28
CA LEU A 9 17.22 20.54 6.62
C LEU A 9 18.67 20.37 7.12
N SER A 10 19.66 20.21 6.24
CA SER A 10 21.07 20.10 6.62
C SER A 10 21.72 21.47 6.89
N GLU A 11 21.45 22.49 6.07
CA GLU A 11 21.90 23.88 6.25
C GLU A 11 21.30 24.45 7.55
N ALA A 12 20.02 24.17 7.76
CA ALA A 12 19.27 24.33 9.00
C ALA A 12 19.95 23.73 10.25
N ALA A 13 20.40 22.47 10.18
CA ALA A 13 21.05 21.79 11.30
C ALA A 13 22.50 22.26 11.55
N THR A 14 23.23 22.66 10.49
CA THR A 14 24.62 23.12 10.59
C THR A 14 24.76 24.55 11.09
N ASN A 15 23.74 25.41 10.89
CA ASN A 15 23.68 26.75 11.46
C ASN A 15 23.63 26.78 13.01
N LYS A 16 23.40 25.64 13.69
CA LYS A 16 23.54 25.53 15.15
C LYS A 16 24.99 25.38 15.63
N ILE A 17 25.94 25.03 14.75
CA ILE A 17 27.29 24.59 15.18
C ILE A 17 28.36 25.68 14.99
N SER A 18 28.10 26.73 14.19
CA SER A 18 29.11 27.74 13.80
C SER A 18 28.84 29.17 14.26
N ALA A 19 27.85 29.42 15.11
CA ALA A 19 27.54 30.76 15.63
C ALA A 19 28.10 30.98 17.04
N ASN A 20 29.43 30.89 17.18
CA ASN A 20 30.12 31.54 18.28
C ASN A 20 30.47 32.96 17.81
N GLU A 21 30.10 33.95 18.61
CA GLU A 21 30.36 35.40 18.47
C GLU A 21 29.24 36.29 17.88
N LYS A 22 28.70 37.13 18.78
CA LYS A 22 28.10 38.47 18.58
C LYS A 22 26.85 38.58 17.71
N THR A 23 25.67 38.37 18.31
CA THR A 23 24.45 39.22 18.19
C THR A 23 23.29 38.62 19.00
N THR A 24 23.25 38.94 20.29
CA THR A 24 22.38 38.28 21.28
C THR A 24 20.88 38.49 21.10
N ASP A 25 20.45 39.55 20.39
CA ASP A 25 19.02 39.86 20.20
C ASP A 25 18.39 39.30 18.91
N ASN A 26 19.18 39.01 17.88
CA ASN A 26 18.67 38.45 16.60
C ASN A 26 18.83 36.93 16.49
N ILE A 27 19.83 36.35 17.16
CA ILE A 27 20.05 34.90 17.20
C ILE A 27 18.96 34.18 18.03
N SER A 28 18.44 34.83 19.08
CA SER A 28 17.33 34.30 19.88
C SER A 28 16.01 34.22 19.11
N LYS A 29 15.73 35.22 18.25
CA LYS A 29 14.56 35.21 17.35
C LYS A 29 14.70 34.23 16.18
N SER A 30 15.89 34.09 15.58
CA SER A 30 16.08 33.15 14.46
C SER A 30 16.11 31.69 14.91
N ASN A 31 16.69 31.39 16.08
CA ASN A 31 16.67 30.04 16.66
C ASN A 31 15.26 29.61 17.08
N ASN A 32 14.47 30.52 17.67
CA ASN A 32 13.08 30.24 18.01
C ASN A 32 12.21 29.97 16.77
N ASN A 33 12.39 30.73 15.68
CA ASN A 33 11.65 30.50 14.43
C ASN A 33 12.05 29.19 13.73
N PHE A 34 13.31 28.79 13.84
CA PHE A 34 13.85 27.59 13.22
C PHE A 34 13.37 26.30 13.91
N GLU A 35 13.44 26.26 15.25
CA GLU A 35 12.88 25.16 16.05
C GLU A 35 11.37 25.05 15.85
N PHE A 36 10.67 26.19 15.90
CA PHE A 36 9.23 26.27 15.64
C PHE A 36 8.83 25.71 14.26
N THR A 37 9.61 26.01 13.21
CA THR A 37 9.34 25.52 11.85
C THR A 37 9.54 24.00 11.74
N ILE A 38 10.55 23.44 12.39
CA ILE A 38 10.78 21.98 12.40
C ILE A 38 9.68 21.24 13.18
N TYR A 39 9.29 21.76 14.34
CA TYR A 39 8.23 21.16 15.16
C TYR A 39 6.84 21.20 14.51
N LEU A 40 6.60 22.12 13.57
CA LEU A 40 5.37 22.15 12.76
C LEU A 40 5.49 21.34 11.45
N ALA A 41 6.62 21.44 10.76
CA ALA A 41 6.81 20.81 9.46
C ALA A 41 6.88 19.28 9.53
N ILE A 42 7.56 18.73 10.56
CA ILE A 42 7.70 17.27 10.70
C ILE A 42 6.32 16.60 10.88
N PRO A 43 5.46 17.01 11.83
CA PRO A 43 4.12 16.49 11.94
C PRO A 43 3.33 16.58 10.64
N LEU A 44 3.34 17.74 9.97
CA LEU A 44 2.60 17.94 8.72
C LEU A 44 3.06 17.01 7.60
N VAL A 45 4.37 16.77 7.46
CA VAL A 45 4.92 15.81 6.48
C VAL A 45 4.50 14.38 6.83
N PHE A 46 4.55 13.99 8.10
CA PHE A 46 4.07 12.67 8.54
C PHE A 46 2.55 12.49 8.31
N MET A 47 1.74 13.52 8.57
CA MET A 47 0.30 13.51 8.26
C MET A 47 0.05 13.32 6.76
N ALA A 48 0.77 14.05 5.91
CA ALA A 48 0.64 13.97 4.46
C ALA A 48 1.05 12.59 3.92
N LEU A 49 2.11 11.99 4.47
CA LEU A 49 2.54 10.62 4.14
C LEU A 49 1.48 9.60 4.52
N LEU A 50 0.97 9.66 5.76
CA LEU A 50 -0.09 8.77 6.22
C LEU A 50 -1.37 8.92 5.39
N TYR A 51 -1.73 10.16 5.05
CA TYR A 51 -2.87 10.45 4.20
C TYR A 51 -2.69 9.83 2.80
N SER A 52 -1.48 9.91 2.23
CA SER A 52 -1.14 9.28 0.95
C SER A 52 -1.26 7.76 1.00
N ILE A 53 -0.83 7.13 2.11
CA ILE A 53 -1.00 5.69 2.36
C ILE A 53 -2.49 5.33 2.47
N TYR A 54 -3.28 6.18 3.12
CA TYR A 54 -4.72 5.99 3.28
C TYR A 54 -5.47 6.09 1.94
N ILE A 55 -5.14 7.09 1.11
CA ILE A 55 -5.66 7.20 -0.26
C ILE A 55 -5.26 5.96 -1.07
N TYR A 56 -4.01 5.52 -0.96
CA TYR A 56 -3.53 4.34 -1.65
C TYR A 56 -4.39 3.11 -1.30
N HIS A 57 -4.61 2.85 0.00
CA HIS A 57 -5.41 1.71 0.43
C HIS A 57 -6.87 1.80 -0.05
N SER A 58 -7.50 2.96 0.11
CA SER A 58 -8.90 3.15 -0.30
C SER A 58 -9.09 3.14 -1.83
N LYS A 59 -8.22 3.81 -2.59
CA LYS A 59 -8.41 4.03 -4.02
C LYS A 59 -7.84 2.92 -4.90
N LEU A 60 -6.78 2.25 -4.49
CA LEU A 60 -6.16 1.21 -5.33
C LEU A 60 -6.47 -0.19 -4.82
N TYR A 61 -6.40 -0.42 -3.51
CA TYR A 61 -6.65 -1.75 -2.98
C TYR A 61 -8.15 -2.06 -2.88
N ILE A 62 -8.96 -1.20 -2.28
CA ILE A 62 -10.41 -1.47 -2.16
C ILE A 62 -11.11 -1.39 -3.52
N ASN A 63 -10.79 -0.40 -4.36
CA ASN A 63 -11.41 -0.31 -5.69
C ASN A 63 -11.05 -1.49 -6.61
N SER A 64 -9.85 -2.07 -6.47
CA SER A 64 -9.49 -3.28 -7.23
C SER A 64 -10.26 -4.52 -6.76
N LEU A 65 -10.72 -4.55 -5.50
CA LEU A 65 -11.64 -5.60 -5.04
C LEU A 65 -13.06 -5.38 -5.56
N THR A 66 -13.51 -4.12 -5.70
CA THR A 66 -14.87 -3.82 -6.21
C THR A 66 -15.03 -4.01 -7.72
N SER A 67 -13.94 -3.94 -8.50
CA SER A 67 -14.00 -4.21 -9.95
C SER A 67 -14.22 -5.69 -10.27
N GLN A 68 -14.08 -6.56 -9.27
CA GLN A 68 -14.27 -8.00 -9.38
C GLN A 68 -15.70 -8.37 -9.00
N GLN A 69 -16.34 -9.25 -9.78
CA GLN A 69 -17.72 -9.68 -9.51
C GLN A 69 -17.85 -10.48 -8.21
N LYS A 70 -16.79 -11.19 -7.84
CA LYS A 70 -16.74 -12.13 -6.72
C LYS A 70 -15.35 -12.12 -6.07
N VAL A 71 -15.29 -12.02 -4.75
CA VAL A 71 -14.02 -11.95 -4.00
C VAL A 71 -14.04 -12.91 -2.80
N PRO A 72 -12.93 -13.62 -2.53
CA PRO A 72 -12.79 -14.47 -1.35
C PRO A 72 -12.93 -13.69 -0.04
N ASN A 73 -13.57 -14.32 0.96
CA ASN A 73 -13.79 -13.73 2.27
C ASN A 73 -12.47 -13.35 2.97
N THR A 74 -11.39 -14.07 2.70
CA THR A 74 -10.06 -13.82 3.26
C THR A 74 -9.51 -12.45 2.85
N LEU A 75 -9.67 -12.09 1.58
CA LEU A 75 -9.24 -10.79 1.05
C LEU A 75 -10.11 -9.66 1.62
N ILE A 76 -11.41 -9.89 1.78
CA ILE A 76 -12.34 -8.94 2.41
C ILE A 76 -12.00 -8.74 3.89
N LYS A 77 -11.81 -9.82 4.66
CA LYS A 77 -11.38 -9.76 6.07
C LYS A 77 -10.04 -9.03 6.21
N ARG A 78 -9.07 -9.34 5.33
CA ARG A 78 -7.77 -8.67 5.30
C ARG A 78 -7.91 -7.18 4.99
N ALA A 79 -8.72 -6.81 4.01
CA ALA A 79 -9.00 -5.41 3.68
C ALA A 79 -9.62 -4.66 4.87
N LYS A 80 -10.62 -5.25 5.53
CA LYS A 80 -11.23 -4.68 6.74
C LYS A 80 -10.21 -4.51 7.87
N ARG A 81 -9.36 -5.51 8.11
CA ARG A 81 -8.29 -5.45 9.12
C ARG A 81 -7.26 -4.35 8.81
N THR A 82 -6.82 -4.23 7.56
CA THR A 82 -5.89 -3.18 7.14
C THR A 82 -6.53 -1.79 7.26
N ASN A 83 -7.80 -1.65 6.87
CA ASN A 83 -8.55 -0.40 7.01
C ASN A 83 -8.68 0.02 8.50
N LEU A 84 -8.91 -0.94 9.40
CA LEU A 84 -8.92 -0.70 10.85
C LEU A 84 -7.54 -0.29 11.37
N LEU A 85 -6.48 -0.99 10.97
CA LEU A 85 -5.11 -0.62 11.37
C LEU A 85 -4.73 0.79 10.90
N LEU A 86 -5.12 1.17 9.68
CA LEU A 86 -4.89 2.51 9.16
C LEU A 86 -5.66 3.57 9.94
N LEU A 87 -6.92 3.30 10.32
CA LEU A 87 -7.67 4.18 11.21
C LEU A 87 -6.94 4.36 12.55
N ILE A 88 -6.52 3.27 13.18
CA ILE A 88 -5.83 3.31 14.49
C ILE A 88 -4.54 4.12 14.37
N ILE A 89 -3.66 3.80 13.41
CA ILE A 89 -2.38 4.49 13.21
C ILE A 89 -2.61 5.98 12.92
N PHE A 90 -3.57 6.29 12.05
CA PHE A 90 -3.85 7.67 11.69
C PHE A 90 -4.35 8.48 12.89
N SER A 91 -5.32 7.95 13.62
CA SER A 91 -5.87 8.65 14.79
C SER A 91 -4.88 8.76 15.94
N SER A 92 -4.13 7.68 16.23
CA SER A 92 -3.15 7.68 17.31
C SER A 92 -1.96 8.60 17.03
N LEU A 93 -1.49 8.69 15.77
CA LEU A 93 -0.41 9.65 15.44
C LEU A 93 -0.89 11.11 15.55
N ASN A 94 -2.12 11.40 15.12
CA ASN A 94 -2.70 12.74 15.26
C ASN A 94 -2.82 13.16 16.73
N LEU A 95 -3.27 12.24 17.59
CA LEU A 95 -3.33 12.47 19.03
C LEU A 95 -1.94 12.64 19.64
N LEU A 96 -0.97 11.80 19.24
CA LEU A 96 0.40 11.89 19.74
C LEU A 96 1.03 13.25 19.41
N ILE A 97 0.87 13.73 18.16
CA ILE A 97 1.34 15.05 17.72
C ILE A 97 0.71 16.15 18.58
N PHE A 98 -0.61 16.08 18.79
CA PHE A 98 -1.32 17.04 19.62
C PHE A 98 -0.79 17.06 21.07
N PHE A 99 -0.59 15.89 21.68
CA PHE A 99 -0.06 15.80 23.05
C PHE A 99 1.39 16.26 23.17
N ILE A 100 2.23 16.03 22.16
CA ILE A 100 3.60 16.57 22.13
C ILE A 100 3.56 18.10 22.10
N CYS A 101 2.77 18.70 21.21
CA CYS A 101 2.62 20.15 21.14
C CYS A 101 2.06 20.74 22.45
N LEU A 102 1.07 20.08 23.06
CA LEU A 102 0.50 20.49 24.33
C LEU A 102 1.53 20.41 25.47
N GLY A 103 2.32 19.33 25.55
CA GLY A 103 3.37 19.17 26.57
C GLY A 103 4.49 20.20 26.43
N LEU A 104 4.89 20.52 25.20
CA LEU A 104 5.88 21.57 24.93
C LEU A 104 5.37 22.96 25.33
N PHE A 105 4.08 23.24 25.08
CA PHE A 105 3.43 24.47 25.54
C PHE A 105 3.34 24.54 27.08
N LEU A 106 2.86 23.50 27.74
CA LEU A 106 2.71 23.47 29.21
C LEU A 106 4.05 23.51 29.95
N SER A 107 5.11 22.96 29.37
CA SER A 107 6.45 23.00 29.96
C SER A 107 7.15 24.36 29.82
N GLY A 108 6.57 25.31 29.08
CA GLY A 108 7.17 26.63 28.83
C GLY A 108 8.45 26.59 27.98
N ASN A 109 8.82 25.41 27.46
CA ASN A 109 10.04 25.23 26.66
C ASN A 109 9.96 25.86 25.26
N ILE A 110 8.76 26.24 24.82
CA ILE A 110 8.55 26.92 23.54
C ILE A 110 7.50 28.02 23.75
N ASN A 111 7.78 29.23 23.24
CA ASN A 111 6.79 30.32 23.11
C ASN A 111 5.76 29.98 22.02
N PHE A 112 5.04 28.87 22.18
CA PHE A 112 3.90 28.54 21.32
C PHE A 112 2.80 29.55 21.61
N ASN A 113 2.40 30.32 20.59
CA ASN A 113 1.19 31.11 20.68
C ASN A 113 0.00 30.14 20.87
N LEU A 114 -0.85 30.41 21.88
CA LEU A 114 -2.06 29.63 22.16
C LEU A 114 -2.91 29.42 20.90
N LEU A 115 -2.96 30.40 20.00
CA LEU A 115 -3.65 30.31 18.72
C LEU A 115 -3.10 29.18 17.82
N VAL A 116 -1.79 28.96 17.85
CA VAL A 116 -1.13 27.89 17.06
C VAL A 116 -1.46 26.52 17.65
N LEU A 117 -1.47 26.40 18.98
CA LEU A 117 -1.86 25.15 19.65
C LEU A 117 -3.32 24.79 19.35
N ILE A 118 -4.22 25.78 19.39
CA ILE A 118 -5.62 25.60 19.00
C ILE A 118 -5.72 25.17 17.54
N ALA A 119 -4.97 25.81 16.63
CA ALA A 119 -4.96 25.45 15.21
C ALA A 119 -4.47 24.01 14.99
N VAL A 120 -3.39 23.58 15.66
CA VAL A 120 -2.89 22.19 15.59
C VAL A 120 -3.95 21.22 16.11
N GLY A 121 -4.62 21.54 17.23
CA GLY A 121 -5.72 20.74 17.77
C GLY A 121 -6.86 20.58 16.77
N ILE A 122 -7.38 21.68 16.23
CA ILE A 122 -8.47 21.67 15.23
C ILE A 122 -8.07 20.82 14.02
N VAL A 123 -6.87 21.03 13.48
CA VAL A 123 -6.36 20.28 12.32
C VAL A 123 -6.30 18.78 12.64
N SER A 124 -5.75 18.39 13.79
CA SER A 124 -5.70 16.99 14.22
C SER A 124 -7.09 16.35 14.35
N PHE A 125 -8.07 17.05 14.93
CA PHE A 125 -9.44 16.55 15.05
C PHE A 125 -10.14 16.41 13.69
N VAL A 126 -9.95 17.37 12.78
CA VAL A 126 -10.47 17.28 11.40
C VAL A 126 -9.90 16.05 10.69
N PHE A 127 -8.60 15.81 10.83
CA PHE A 127 -7.94 14.63 10.26
C PHE A 127 -8.48 13.32 10.86
N ILE A 128 -8.65 13.24 12.18
CA ILE A 128 -9.26 12.08 12.85
C ILE A 128 -10.68 11.84 12.30
N GLY A 129 -11.51 12.88 12.24
CA GLY A 129 -12.86 12.80 11.69
C GLY A 129 -12.89 12.29 10.26
N TYR A 130 -11.98 12.77 9.41
CA TYR A 130 -11.83 12.29 8.04
C TYR A 130 -11.43 10.81 7.96
N ALA A 131 -10.50 10.36 8.81
CA ALA A 131 -10.09 8.96 8.87
C ALA A 131 -11.25 8.03 9.29
N ILE A 132 -12.05 8.47 10.27
CA ILE A 132 -13.27 7.77 10.71
C ILE A 132 -14.27 7.68 9.56
N TYR A 133 -14.58 8.81 8.90
CA TYR A 133 -15.49 8.85 7.76
C TYR A 133 -15.06 7.86 6.68
N LYS A 134 -13.78 7.90 6.30
CA LYS A 134 -13.25 6.99 5.29
C LYS A 134 -13.28 5.53 5.72
N TYR A 135 -13.02 5.24 7.00
CA TYR A 135 -13.05 3.89 7.52
C TYR A 135 -14.43 3.27 7.33
N PHE A 136 -15.49 4.00 7.72
CA PHE A 136 -16.87 3.54 7.55
C PHE A 136 -17.27 3.46 6.06
N LYS A 137 -16.86 4.43 5.24
CA LYS A 137 -17.07 4.38 3.79
C LYS A 137 -16.48 3.10 3.18
N ASN A 138 -15.24 2.80 3.51
CA ASN A 138 -14.54 1.61 3.03
C ASN A 138 -15.19 0.31 3.54
N ILE A 139 -15.66 0.27 4.79
CA ILE A 139 -16.39 -0.89 5.33
C ILE A 139 -17.68 -1.13 4.57
N SER A 140 -18.46 -0.08 4.30
CA SER A 140 -19.70 -0.17 3.53
C SER A 140 -19.45 -0.70 2.12
N ILE A 141 -18.39 -0.23 1.45
CA ILE A 141 -17.98 -0.77 0.16
C ILE A 141 -17.64 -2.26 0.27
N LEU A 142 -16.81 -2.64 1.24
CA LEU A 142 -16.36 -4.02 1.45
C LEU A 142 -17.48 -4.96 1.89
N SER A 143 -18.55 -4.48 2.54
CA SER A 143 -19.72 -5.29 2.89
C SER A 143 -20.62 -5.59 1.69
N ASN A 144 -20.58 -4.76 0.66
CA ASN A 144 -21.41 -4.91 -0.53
C ASN A 144 -20.78 -5.81 -1.61
N ILE A 145 -19.52 -6.22 -1.43
CA ILE A 145 -18.85 -7.15 -2.35
C ILE A 145 -19.43 -8.55 -2.17
N LYS A 146 -19.83 -9.18 -3.28
CA LYS A 146 -20.30 -10.57 -3.29
C LYS A 146 -19.14 -11.50 -2.90
N VAL A 147 -19.36 -12.28 -1.85
CA VAL A 147 -18.37 -13.25 -1.35
C VAL A 147 -18.45 -14.52 -2.17
N ASP A 148 -17.31 -14.95 -2.74
CA ASP A 148 -17.18 -16.30 -3.28
C ASP A 148 -15.89 -16.94 -2.76
N ASN A 149 -16.07 -17.94 -1.91
CA ASN A 149 -14.99 -18.71 -1.31
C ASN A 149 -14.56 -19.87 -2.21
N LYS A 150 -15.33 -20.19 -3.25
CA LYS A 150 -15.08 -21.33 -4.13
C LYS A 150 -14.47 -20.80 -5.44
N ILE A 151 -13.17 -20.99 -5.61
CA ILE A 151 -12.57 -20.96 -6.93
C ILE A 151 -13.01 -22.24 -7.65
N ASN A 152 -13.54 -22.12 -8.88
CA ASN A 152 -13.86 -23.29 -9.68
C ASN A 152 -12.56 -23.82 -10.31
N PHE A 153 -11.89 -24.74 -9.61
CA PHE A 153 -10.65 -25.33 -10.11
C PHE A 153 -10.82 -26.18 -11.37
N LYS A 154 -12.03 -26.68 -11.68
CA LYS A 154 -12.30 -27.32 -12.97
C LYS A 154 -12.18 -26.32 -14.13
N LYS A 155 -12.54 -25.05 -13.91
CA LYS A 155 -12.35 -23.99 -14.90
C LYS A 155 -10.87 -23.72 -15.19
N PHE A 156 -9.95 -24.02 -14.26
CA PHE A 156 -8.51 -23.95 -14.54
C PHE A 156 -8.04 -25.01 -15.53
N GLU A 157 -8.64 -26.19 -15.50
CA GLU A 157 -8.32 -27.28 -16.42
C GLU A 157 -8.76 -26.94 -17.86
N GLU A 158 -9.79 -26.11 -18.01
CA GLU A 158 -10.29 -25.62 -19.30
C GLU A 158 -9.37 -24.57 -19.95
N TYR A 159 -8.67 -23.77 -19.14
CA TYR A 159 -7.61 -22.89 -19.65
C TYR A 159 -6.39 -23.74 -19.94
N SER A 160 -6.02 -23.91 -21.20
CA SER A 160 -4.73 -24.51 -21.54
C SER A 160 -3.59 -23.62 -21.03
N ILE A 161 -3.09 -23.86 -19.82
CA ILE A 161 -1.91 -23.19 -19.25
C ILE A 161 -0.72 -23.32 -20.19
N ARG A 162 -0.70 -24.35 -21.04
CA ARG A 162 0.32 -24.59 -22.05
C ARG A 162 0.33 -23.52 -23.14
N SER A 163 -0.83 -22.96 -23.52
CA SER A 163 -0.92 -21.95 -24.59
C SER A 163 -0.65 -20.53 -24.13
N VAL A 164 -0.73 -20.25 -22.83
CA VAL A 164 -0.47 -18.91 -22.30
C VAL A 164 1.03 -18.65 -22.26
N ASN A 165 1.50 -17.55 -22.86
CA ASN A 165 2.90 -17.14 -22.82
C ASN A 165 3.06 -15.92 -21.88
N PRO A 166 3.57 -16.09 -20.65
CA PRO A 166 3.72 -15.00 -19.69
C PRO A 166 4.60 -13.84 -20.20
N LYS A 167 5.48 -14.09 -21.19
CA LYS A 167 6.32 -13.06 -21.83
C LYS A 167 5.55 -12.15 -22.78
N GLN A 168 4.37 -12.56 -23.24
CA GLN A 168 3.50 -11.79 -24.13
C GLN A 168 2.30 -11.17 -23.38
N VAL A 169 2.20 -11.43 -22.08
CA VAL A 169 1.22 -10.82 -21.20
C VAL A 169 1.83 -9.58 -20.58
N PHE A 170 1.18 -8.43 -20.77
CA PHE A 170 1.68 -7.16 -20.26
C PHE A 170 0.90 -6.71 -19.03
N VAL A 171 1.64 -6.23 -18.04
CA VAL A 171 1.13 -5.68 -16.79
C VAL A 171 1.41 -4.18 -16.78
N ASN A 172 0.36 -3.41 -16.59
CA ASN A 172 0.43 -1.98 -16.41
C ASN A 172 1.04 -1.65 -15.05
N ALA A 173 2.37 -1.52 -15.04
CA ALA A 173 3.14 -1.23 -13.85
C ALA A 173 2.83 0.15 -13.25
N ASN A 174 2.23 1.07 -14.01
CA ASN A 174 1.82 2.38 -13.50
C ASN A 174 0.65 2.29 -12.51
N LYS A 175 -0.09 1.17 -12.49
CA LYS A 175 -1.09 0.88 -11.43
C LYS A 175 -0.45 0.29 -10.16
N LEU A 176 0.87 0.05 -10.13
CA LEU A 176 1.63 -0.37 -8.95
C LEU A 176 2.17 0.85 -8.18
N ILE A 177 2.44 0.66 -6.87
CA ILE A 177 2.87 1.67 -5.87
C ILE A 177 4.09 2.52 -6.29
N ASN A 178 4.83 2.12 -7.32
CA ASN A 178 6.02 2.82 -7.76
C ASN A 178 5.85 3.23 -9.23
N PRO A 179 5.15 4.34 -9.53
CA PRO A 179 5.13 4.90 -10.86
C PRO A 179 6.48 5.56 -11.10
N ARG A 180 7.53 4.75 -11.26
CA ARG A 180 8.50 5.14 -12.28
C ARG A 180 7.71 5.06 -13.58
N SER A 181 7.86 6.04 -14.46
CA SER A 181 7.27 6.11 -15.80
C SER A 181 7.77 4.96 -16.69
N ILE A 182 7.53 3.73 -16.27
CA ILE A 182 8.00 2.52 -16.90
C ILE A 182 6.84 2.05 -17.76
N ALA A 183 7.15 1.82 -19.03
CA ALA A 183 6.27 1.14 -19.96
C ALA A 183 5.71 -0.15 -19.33
N ASP A 184 4.61 -0.66 -19.89
CA ASP A 184 4.07 -1.95 -19.47
C ASP A 184 5.19 -3.00 -19.41
N GLU A 185 5.26 -3.74 -18.30
CA GLU A 185 6.26 -4.79 -18.13
C GLU A 185 5.62 -6.16 -18.41
N THR A 186 6.40 -7.10 -18.90
CA THR A 186 5.91 -8.45 -19.14
C THR A 186 5.64 -9.17 -17.81
N PHE A 187 4.65 -10.05 -17.80
CA PHE A 187 4.18 -10.72 -16.58
C PHE A 187 5.28 -11.55 -15.91
N ASP A 188 6.16 -12.18 -16.70
CA ASP A 188 7.30 -12.94 -16.19
C ASP A 188 8.29 -12.07 -15.38
N ILE A 189 8.63 -10.88 -15.89
CA ILE A 189 9.48 -9.91 -15.20
C ILE A 189 8.80 -9.44 -13.92
N PHE A 190 7.52 -9.06 -14.00
CA PHE A 190 6.73 -8.63 -12.84
C PHE A 190 6.66 -9.73 -11.76
N PHE A 191 6.31 -10.96 -12.15
CA PHE A 191 6.18 -12.10 -11.28
C PHE A 191 7.51 -12.41 -10.58
N ASN A 192 8.60 -12.48 -11.35
CA ASN A 192 9.92 -12.77 -10.82
C ASN A 192 10.39 -11.69 -9.83
N LYS A 193 10.09 -10.41 -10.06
CA LYS A 193 10.35 -9.35 -9.06
C LYS A 193 9.57 -9.57 -7.76
N LYS A 194 8.32 -10.03 -7.83
CA LYS A 194 7.47 -10.25 -6.64
C LYS A 194 7.80 -11.52 -5.86
N ILE A 195 8.34 -12.54 -6.53
CA ILE A 195 8.71 -13.81 -5.90
C ILE A 195 10.19 -13.84 -5.49
N LYS A 196 11.11 -13.16 -6.20
CA LYS A 196 12.56 -13.16 -5.86
C LYS A 196 12.90 -12.64 -4.46
N ASP A 197 12.12 -11.72 -3.92
CA ASP A 197 12.30 -11.23 -2.53
C ASP A 197 11.94 -12.28 -1.46
N LYS A 198 11.28 -13.39 -1.85
CA LYS A 198 10.85 -14.47 -0.96
C LYS A 198 11.61 -15.74 -1.33
N SER A 199 12.77 -15.90 -0.72
CA SER A 199 13.75 -16.95 -1.00
C SER A 199 13.20 -18.35 -1.35
N LEU A 200 13.98 -19.00 -2.22
CA LEU A 200 13.85 -20.23 -3.01
C LEU A 200 13.29 -21.53 -2.36
N THR A 201 12.76 -21.54 -1.15
CA THR A 201 12.47 -22.82 -0.45
C THR A 201 11.09 -22.95 0.17
N ASN A 202 10.33 -21.87 0.37
CA ASN A 202 9.05 -21.98 1.04
C ASN A 202 7.87 -21.93 0.06
N ARG A 203 7.55 -23.10 -0.52
CA ARG A 203 6.40 -23.31 -1.42
C ARG A 203 5.09 -22.75 -0.83
N ASN A 204 4.86 -22.92 0.48
CA ASN A 204 3.70 -22.33 1.15
C ASN A 204 3.66 -20.80 1.02
N LYS A 205 4.75 -20.11 1.34
CA LYS A 205 4.82 -18.63 1.23
C LYS A 205 4.61 -18.15 -0.20
N ILE A 206 5.14 -18.87 -1.18
CA ILE A 206 4.99 -18.55 -2.61
C ILE A 206 3.53 -18.72 -3.03
N CYS A 207 2.90 -19.86 -2.72
CA CYS A 207 1.50 -20.10 -3.03
C CYS A 207 0.58 -19.08 -2.35
N HIS A 208 0.79 -18.79 -1.07
CA HIS A 208 0.07 -17.72 -0.38
C HIS A 208 0.24 -16.37 -1.06
N THR A 209 1.42 -16.08 -1.61
CA THR A 209 1.68 -14.82 -2.32
C THR A 209 0.89 -14.77 -3.61
N VAL A 210 0.97 -15.82 -4.43
CA VAL A 210 0.21 -15.91 -5.68
C VAL A 210 -1.29 -15.83 -5.38
N ALA A 211 -1.81 -16.61 -4.44
CA ALA A 211 -3.22 -16.65 -4.06
C ALA A 211 -3.73 -15.26 -3.64
N ASN A 212 -3.01 -14.61 -2.73
CA ASN A 212 -3.41 -13.30 -2.21
C ASN A 212 -3.32 -12.17 -3.25
N ASN A 213 -2.43 -12.30 -4.23
CA ASN A 213 -2.16 -11.22 -5.17
C ASN A 213 -2.81 -11.44 -6.54
N SER A 214 -3.28 -12.64 -6.89
CA SER A 214 -3.85 -12.91 -8.22
C SER A 214 -5.04 -12.02 -8.55
N PHE A 215 -5.92 -11.77 -7.57
CA PHE A 215 -7.04 -10.81 -7.69
C PHE A 215 -6.59 -9.36 -7.90
N LYS A 216 -5.43 -9.00 -7.35
CA LYS A 216 -4.86 -7.67 -7.51
C LYS A 216 -4.19 -7.56 -8.88
N TRP A 217 -3.46 -8.59 -9.28
CA TRP A 217 -2.74 -8.68 -10.56
C TRP A 217 -3.69 -8.73 -11.76
N SER A 218 -4.88 -9.35 -11.64
CA SER A 218 -5.89 -9.36 -12.71
C SER A 218 -6.38 -7.97 -13.10
N ASN A 219 -6.34 -7.00 -12.17
CA ASN A 219 -6.69 -5.60 -12.42
C ASN A 219 -5.54 -4.77 -13.04
N TYR A 220 -4.35 -5.37 -13.12
CA TYR A 220 -3.15 -4.73 -13.65
C TYR A 220 -2.82 -5.18 -15.06
N LEU A 221 -3.59 -6.09 -15.66
CA LEU A 221 -3.41 -6.43 -17.06
C LEU A 221 -3.66 -5.21 -17.95
N THR A 222 -3.02 -5.17 -19.12
CA THR A 222 -3.19 -4.09 -20.10
C THR A 222 -4.42 -4.32 -20.99
N THR A 223 -4.93 -3.25 -21.60
CA THR A 223 -6.08 -3.27 -22.54
C THR A 223 -5.87 -4.19 -23.74
N ASN A 224 -4.65 -4.35 -24.22
CA ASN A 224 -4.34 -5.29 -25.31
C ASN A 224 -4.43 -6.75 -24.86
N THR A 225 -4.30 -7.02 -23.56
CA THR A 225 -4.57 -8.34 -22.97
C THR A 225 -6.08 -8.55 -22.75
N TYR A 226 -6.82 -7.48 -22.40
CA TYR A 226 -8.27 -7.52 -22.16
C TYR A 226 -9.10 -7.81 -23.41
N SER A 227 -8.67 -7.40 -24.61
CA SER A 227 -9.42 -7.68 -25.85
C SER A 227 -9.54 -9.16 -26.19
N GLN A 228 -8.79 -10.04 -25.52
CA GLN A 228 -8.86 -11.50 -25.67
C GLN A 228 -9.69 -12.20 -24.57
N LEU A 229 -10.11 -11.48 -23.52
CA LEU A 229 -10.72 -12.04 -22.31
C LEU A 229 -12.00 -11.24 -21.96
N ASN A 230 -13.15 -11.70 -22.47
CA ASN A 230 -14.42 -10.97 -22.37
C ASN A 230 -15.15 -11.08 -21.01
N ASP A 231 -14.54 -11.65 -19.96
CA ASP A 231 -15.16 -11.71 -18.63
C ASP A 231 -14.17 -11.43 -17.49
N ASN A 232 -14.59 -10.67 -16.47
CA ASN A 232 -13.68 -10.24 -15.39
C ASN A 232 -13.18 -11.41 -14.53
N ASN A 233 -13.98 -12.47 -14.40
CA ASN A 233 -13.55 -13.68 -13.71
C ASN A 233 -12.49 -14.44 -14.53
N ASP A 234 -12.55 -14.38 -15.87
CA ASP A 234 -11.56 -15.01 -16.75
C ASP A 234 -10.17 -14.40 -16.56
N ASN A 235 -10.08 -13.12 -16.20
CA ASN A 235 -8.82 -12.47 -15.90
C ASN A 235 -8.12 -13.02 -14.64
N LEU A 236 -8.89 -13.46 -13.63
CA LEU A 236 -8.31 -14.12 -12.46
C LEU A 236 -7.72 -15.49 -12.83
N TYR A 237 -8.50 -16.31 -13.56
CA TYR A 237 -8.06 -17.62 -14.02
C TYR A 237 -6.84 -17.49 -14.93
N PHE A 238 -6.85 -16.52 -15.84
CA PHE A 238 -5.72 -16.21 -16.72
C PHE A 238 -4.43 -15.85 -15.96
N VAL A 239 -4.51 -14.97 -14.95
CA VAL A 239 -3.36 -14.60 -14.11
C VAL A 239 -2.84 -15.78 -13.31
N LEU A 240 -3.73 -16.60 -12.75
CA LEU A 240 -3.35 -17.79 -12.00
C LEU A 240 -2.68 -18.83 -12.93
N SER A 241 -3.19 -19.00 -14.15
CA SER A 241 -2.55 -19.84 -15.17
C SER A 241 -1.15 -19.34 -15.54
N CYS A 242 -0.98 -18.02 -15.78
CA CYS A 242 0.34 -17.42 -15.99
C CYS A 242 1.27 -17.70 -14.80
N SER A 243 0.74 -17.53 -13.58
CA SER A 243 1.50 -17.75 -12.35
C SER A 243 1.95 -19.20 -12.21
N PHE A 244 1.08 -20.17 -12.48
CA PHE A 244 1.41 -21.60 -12.35
C PHE A 244 2.47 -22.00 -13.37
N LYS A 245 2.37 -21.51 -14.61
CA LYS A 245 3.42 -21.70 -15.61
C LYS A 245 4.76 -21.12 -15.15
N MET A 246 4.77 -19.90 -14.62
CA MET A 246 5.98 -19.29 -14.05
C MET A 246 6.55 -20.07 -12.86
N LEU A 247 5.71 -20.73 -12.05
CA LEU A 247 6.17 -21.57 -10.95
C LEU A 247 6.89 -22.83 -11.44
N VAL A 248 6.38 -23.46 -12.51
CA VAL A 248 7.01 -24.63 -13.14
C VAL A 248 8.28 -24.23 -13.90
N GLU A 249 8.24 -23.18 -14.72
CA GLU A 249 9.39 -22.69 -15.49
C GLU A 249 10.57 -22.25 -14.59
N ASN A 250 10.28 -21.79 -13.37
CA ASN A 250 11.30 -21.47 -12.36
C ASN A 250 11.72 -22.69 -11.50
N ASN A 251 11.30 -23.91 -11.84
CA ASN A 251 11.58 -25.15 -11.10
C ASN A 251 11.14 -25.13 -9.63
N LEU A 252 10.13 -24.33 -9.27
CA LEU A 252 9.59 -24.31 -7.89
C LEU A 252 8.65 -25.49 -7.64
N PHE A 253 8.02 -25.98 -8.71
CA PHE A 253 7.21 -27.18 -8.79
C PHE A 253 7.63 -27.98 -10.04
N LYS A 254 7.45 -29.29 -10.00
CA LYS A 254 7.84 -30.23 -11.05
C LYS A 254 6.99 -30.04 -12.30
N ASP A 255 5.68 -29.93 -12.12
CA ASP A 255 4.71 -29.87 -13.21
C ASP A 255 3.45 -29.11 -12.78
N TYR A 256 2.57 -28.86 -13.75
CA TYR A 256 1.33 -28.11 -13.52
C TYR A 256 0.39 -28.85 -12.56
N ASP A 257 0.31 -30.18 -12.64
CA ASP A 257 -0.60 -30.98 -11.84
C ASP A 257 -0.20 -30.95 -10.35
N GLU A 258 1.11 -30.95 -10.06
CA GLU A 258 1.64 -30.71 -8.71
C GLU A 258 1.22 -29.32 -8.21
N VAL A 259 1.37 -28.27 -9.03
CA VAL A 259 0.97 -26.91 -8.64
C VAL A 259 -0.53 -26.86 -8.35
N LEU A 260 -1.37 -27.36 -9.26
CA LEU A 260 -2.83 -27.33 -9.13
C LEU A 260 -3.30 -28.08 -7.89
N THR A 261 -2.80 -29.30 -7.68
CA THR A 261 -3.13 -30.12 -6.50
C THR A 261 -2.73 -29.40 -5.22
N TYR A 262 -1.49 -28.91 -5.16
CA TYR A 262 -0.98 -28.22 -3.99
C TYR A 262 -1.75 -26.93 -3.70
N PHE A 263 -2.03 -26.14 -4.74
CA PHE A 263 -2.75 -24.88 -4.61
C PHE A 263 -4.20 -25.08 -4.22
N THR A 264 -4.87 -26.10 -4.76
CA THR A 264 -6.26 -26.45 -4.39
C THR A 264 -6.34 -26.80 -2.91
N ASN A 265 -5.48 -27.70 -2.44
CA ASN A 265 -5.42 -28.10 -1.02
C ASN A 265 -5.13 -26.89 -0.12
N LYS A 266 -4.16 -26.04 -0.50
CA LYS A 266 -3.81 -24.84 0.27
C LYS A 266 -4.87 -23.76 0.21
N TRP A 267 -5.61 -23.65 -0.88
CA TRP A 267 -6.70 -22.69 -1.04
C TRP A 267 -7.83 -22.98 -0.06
N GLU A 268 -8.21 -24.23 0.08
CA GLU A 268 -9.22 -24.64 1.06
C GLU A 268 -8.80 -24.36 2.50
N GLU A 269 -7.51 -24.55 2.83
CA GLU A 269 -6.96 -24.16 4.13
C GLU A 269 -6.98 -22.63 4.33
N MET A 270 -6.69 -21.86 3.27
CA MET A 270 -6.66 -20.39 3.33
C MET A 270 -8.03 -19.78 3.57
N VAL A 271 -9.08 -20.36 2.99
CA VAL A 271 -10.42 -19.76 2.90
C VAL A 271 -11.35 -20.13 4.07
N LYS A 272 -11.01 -21.18 4.83
CA LYS A 272 -11.65 -21.50 6.13
C LYS A 272 -11.35 -20.40 7.16
#